data_AF-A0A2M7K3U8-F1
#
_entry.id   AF-A0A2M7K3U8-F1
#
_cell.length_a   1.000
_cell.length_b   1.000
_cell.length_c   1.000
_cell.angle_alpha   90.00
_cell.angle_beta   90.00
_cell.angle_gamma   90.00
#
_symmetry.space_group_name_H-M   'P 1'
#
loop_
_entity.id
_entity.type
_entity.pdbx_description
1 polymer ?
#
loop_
_entity_poly.entity_id
_entity_poly.type
_entity_poly.pdbx_seq_one_letter_code
_entity_poly.pdbx_strand_id
1 'polypeptide(L)'
;MIEKNIKIIEICWEGPFNTKKVESLDNSGDYGLYQIYGTHTIFGQNSLLYIGKAEQQKFKHRFIQHKEWMHREISDLEIYIGRIGGVNPPLSDKIWTESIDCAEKLLIYFCSPPYNSSNINNSGDYKDKVVLNFGKKNRLPYEVSTLYDESEFWKGQNIWKQYTE
;
A
#
# COMPACT_ATOMS: atom_id res chain seq x y z
N MET A 1 27.68 -13.09 13.15
CA MET A 1 26.55 -12.77 12.25
C MET A 1 26.09 -11.37 12.60
N ILE A 2 26.08 -10.44 11.65
CA ILE A 2 25.44 -9.13 11.87
C ILE A 2 23.95 -9.38 11.62
N GLU A 3 23.12 -9.23 12.65
CA GLU A 3 21.67 -9.27 12.47
C GLU A 3 21.26 -8.12 11.54
N LYS A 4 20.61 -8.45 10.43
CA LYS A 4 20.10 -7.46 9.48
C LYS A 4 18.81 -6.87 10.06
N ASN A 5 18.76 -5.55 10.19
CA ASN A 5 17.57 -4.89 10.74
C ASN A 5 16.49 -4.72 9.64
N ILE A 6 15.57 -5.68 9.58
CA ILE A 6 14.43 -5.66 8.67
C ILE A 6 13.32 -4.81 9.31
N LYS A 7 12.82 -3.79 8.58
CA LYS A 7 11.67 -3.00 9.03
C LYS A 7 10.39 -3.65 8.52
N ILE A 8 9.58 -4.13 9.46
CA ILE A 8 8.24 -4.67 9.22
C ILE A 8 7.22 -3.56 9.45
N ILE A 9 6.28 -3.40 8.50
CA ILE A 9 5.18 -2.44 8.57
C ILE A 9 3.87 -3.24 8.48
N GLU A 10 3.08 -3.23 9.55
CA GLU A 10 1.81 -3.95 9.60
C GLU A 10 0.65 -3.00 9.32
N ILE A 11 -0.22 -3.36 8.38
CA ILE A 11 -1.40 -2.59 7.99
C ILE A 11 -2.65 -3.43 8.20
N CYS A 12 -3.62 -2.92 8.97
CA CYS A 12 -4.95 -3.51 9.06
C CYS A 12 -5.92 -2.74 8.16
N TRP A 13 -6.61 -3.45 7.27
CA TRP A 13 -7.53 -2.87 6.30
C TRP A 13 -9.01 -3.05 6.71
N GLU A 14 -9.80 -1.99 6.52
CA GLU A 14 -11.26 -1.94 6.77
C GLU A 14 -12.01 -1.52 5.50
N GLY A 15 -13.24 -2.02 5.31
CA GLY A 15 -14.08 -1.73 4.14
C GLY A 15 -15.01 -2.90 3.74
N PRO A 16 -15.48 -2.95 2.48
CA PRO A 16 -15.49 -1.82 1.55
C PRO A 16 -16.38 -0.70 2.10
N PHE A 17 -15.95 0.53 1.88
CA PHE A 17 -16.70 1.75 2.12
C PHE A 17 -17.04 2.40 0.80
N ASN A 18 -18.13 3.16 0.77
CA ASN A 18 -18.45 4.05 -0.35
C ASN A 18 -17.84 5.44 -0.13
N THR A 19 -17.93 6.29 -1.16
CA THR A 19 -17.44 7.68 -1.15
C THR A 19 -18.01 8.49 0.01
N LYS A 20 -19.32 8.40 0.26
CA LYS A 20 -19.98 9.10 1.37
C LYS A 20 -19.40 8.73 2.73
N LYS A 21 -19.09 7.45 2.95
CA LYS A 21 -18.52 6.98 4.22
C LYS A 21 -17.10 7.52 4.40
N VAL A 22 -16.24 7.49 3.39
CA VAL A 22 -14.87 8.00 3.53
C VAL A 22 -14.78 9.53 3.62
N GLU A 23 -15.73 10.25 3.02
CA GLU A 23 -15.90 11.69 3.21
C GLU A 23 -16.33 12.07 4.64
N SER A 24 -16.83 11.12 5.43
CA SER A 24 -17.17 11.34 6.84
C SER A 24 -16.01 11.09 7.82
N LEU A 25 -14.87 10.56 7.34
CA LEU A 25 -13.70 10.23 8.16
C LEU A 25 -12.86 11.49 8.45
N ASP A 26 -13.25 12.23 9.49
CA ASP A 26 -12.68 13.50 9.95
C ASP A 26 -12.34 13.51 11.45
N ASN A 27 -12.20 12.36 12.09
CA ASN A 27 -11.86 12.27 13.50
C ASN A 27 -10.35 12.34 13.75
N SER A 28 -9.96 12.48 15.03
CA SER A 28 -8.58 12.29 15.46
C SER A 28 -8.16 10.85 15.16
N GLY A 29 -7.20 10.70 14.25
CA GLY A 29 -6.71 9.38 13.83
C GLY A 29 -7.21 8.94 12.45
N ASP A 30 -8.06 9.70 11.74
CA ASP A 30 -8.50 9.38 10.37
C ASP A 30 -7.43 9.67 9.31
N TYR A 31 -6.29 8.98 9.47
CA TYR A 31 -5.11 9.01 8.62
C TYR A 31 -4.65 7.58 8.31
N GLY A 32 -3.80 7.44 7.30
CA GLY A 32 -3.26 6.14 6.89
C GLY A 32 -3.21 5.99 5.38
N LEU A 33 -3.47 4.77 4.91
CA LEU A 33 -3.49 4.39 3.52
C LEU A 33 -4.93 4.14 3.06
N TYR A 34 -5.15 4.17 1.76
CA TYR A 34 -6.40 3.75 1.17
C TYR A 34 -6.19 3.13 -0.20
N GLN A 35 -7.11 2.25 -0.57
CA GLN A 35 -7.20 1.63 -1.88
C GLN A 35 -8.59 1.86 -2.46
N ILE A 36 -8.67 2.08 -3.77
CA ILE A 36 -9.92 2.34 -4.49
C ILE A 36 -10.06 1.28 -5.59
N TYR A 37 -11.18 0.58 -5.57
CA TYR A 37 -11.55 -0.44 -6.55
C TYR A 37 -12.76 0.01 -7.36
N GLY A 38 -12.77 -0.33 -8.63
CA GLY A 38 -13.85 -0.03 -9.56
C GLY A 38 -13.79 -0.90 -10.80
N THR A 39 -14.23 -0.38 -11.94
CA THR A 39 -14.23 -1.11 -13.22
C THR A 39 -13.16 -0.53 -14.14
N HIS A 40 -12.10 -1.29 -14.40
CA HIS A 40 -11.10 -0.93 -15.41
C HIS A 40 -11.51 -1.50 -16.76
N THR A 41 -11.34 -0.73 -17.84
CA THR A 41 -11.77 -1.14 -19.20
C THR A 41 -11.11 -2.41 -19.71
N ILE A 42 -9.85 -2.68 -19.29
CA ILE A 42 -9.10 -3.88 -19.70
C ILE A 42 -9.23 -5.01 -18.67
N PHE A 43 -9.22 -4.69 -17.37
CA PHE A 43 -9.13 -5.70 -16.30
C PHE A 43 -10.50 -6.11 -15.73
N GLY A 44 -11.57 -5.41 -16.14
CA GLY A 44 -12.93 -5.67 -15.73
C GLY A 44 -13.28 -5.12 -14.35
N GLN A 45 -14.35 -5.66 -13.78
CA GLN A 45 -14.90 -5.23 -12.49
C GLN A 45 -14.00 -5.61 -11.30
N ASN A 46 -14.15 -4.87 -10.21
CA ASN A 46 -13.39 -5.05 -8.97
C ASN A 46 -11.86 -4.98 -9.23
N SER A 47 -11.44 -4.08 -10.11
CA SER A 47 -10.03 -3.82 -10.39
C SER A 47 -9.49 -2.82 -9.38
N LEU A 48 -8.27 -3.05 -8.86
CA LEU A 48 -7.55 -2.06 -8.06
C LEU A 48 -7.17 -0.90 -8.98
N LEU A 49 -7.75 0.28 -8.77
CA LEU A 49 -7.53 1.45 -9.62
C LEU A 49 -6.45 2.35 -9.05
N TYR A 50 -6.46 2.55 -7.73
CA TYR A 50 -5.60 3.51 -7.06
C TYR A 50 -5.24 3.09 -5.63
N ILE A 51 -3.99 3.33 -5.24
CA ILE A 51 -3.53 3.31 -3.85
C ILE A 51 -3.03 4.72 -3.50
N GLY A 52 -3.39 5.22 -2.32
CA GLY A 52 -2.81 6.46 -1.83
C GLY A 52 -2.73 6.55 -0.32
N LYS A 53 -2.16 7.65 0.15
CA LYS A 53 -2.05 7.98 1.58
C LYS A 53 -2.74 9.29 1.97
N ALA A 54 -3.08 9.35 3.25
CA ALA A 54 -3.60 10.50 3.97
C ALA A 54 -2.78 10.63 5.28
N GLU A 55 -1.57 11.22 5.20
CA GLU A 55 -0.67 11.40 6.37
C GLU A 55 -0.68 12.84 6.90
N GLN A 56 -0.64 13.84 6.01
CA GLN A 56 -0.60 15.28 6.36
C GLN A 56 -1.99 15.88 6.51
N GLN A 57 -3.00 15.18 6.02
CA GLN A 57 -4.40 15.55 6.05
C GLN A 57 -5.23 14.29 6.22
N LYS A 58 -6.41 14.43 6.83
CA LYS A 58 -7.31 13.29 7.07
C LYS A 58 -7.90 12.74 5.78
N PHE A 59 -8.43 11.51 5.86
CA PHE A 59 -9.09 10.83 4.75
C PHE A 59 -10.13 11.71 4.06
N LYS A 60 -11.05 12.35 4.81
CA LYS A 60 -12.05 13.27 4.25
C LYS A 60 -11.45 14.26 3.25
N HIS A 61 -10.40 14.99 3.67
CA HIS A 61 -9.77 16.00 2.80
C HIS A 61 -9.10 15.37 1.59
N ARG A 62 -8.51 14.18 1.75
CA ARG A 62 -7.87 13.46 0.64
C ARG A 62 -8.88 12.95 -0.38
N PHE A 63 -10.01 12.41 0.06
CA PHE A 63 -11.06 11.95 -0.86
C PHE A 63 -11.78 13.11 -1.57
N ILE A 64 -11.94 14.27 -0.93
CA ILE A 64 -12.45 15.48 -1.60
C ILE A 64 -11.57 15.86 -2.81
N GLN A 65 -10.25 15.70 -2.71
CA GLN A 65 -9.33 15.97 -3.83
C GLN A 65 -9.49 14.97 -5.00
N HIS A 66 -9.97 13.75 -4.72
CA HIS A 66 -10.22 12.71 -5.72
C HIS A 66 -11.62 12.76 -6.32
N LYS A 67 -12.49 13.64 -5.81
CA LYS A 67 -13.92 13.66 -6.11
C LYS A 67 -14.23 13.74 -7.61
N GLU A 68 -13.46 14.53 -8.35
CA GLU A 68 -13.69 14.76 -9.78
C GLU A 68 -13.59 13.48 -10.61
N TRP A 69 -12.51 12.70 -10.44
CA TRP A 69 -12.35 11.46 -11.21
C TRP A 69 -13.22 10.33 -10.67
N MET A 70 -13.41 10.26 -9.34
CA MET A 70 -14.29 9.25 -8.73
C MET A 70 -15.75 9.37 -9.21
N HIS A 71 -16.23 10.59 -9.52
CA HIS A 71 -17.58 10.79 -10.08
C HIS A 71 -17.72 10.39 -11.54
N ARG A 72 -16.61 10.21 -12.27
CA ARG A 72 -16.60 9.80 -13.67
C ARG A 72 -16.49 8.28 -13.84
N GLU A 73 -16.29 7.56 -12.75
CA GLU A 73 -16.19 6.11 -12.77
C GLU A 73 -17.51 5.47 -13.22
N ILE A 74 -17.38 4.44 -14.04
CA ILE A 74 -18.51 3.79 -14.72
C ILE A 74 -19.33 2.93 -13.74
N SER A 75 -18.72 2.51 -12.64
CA SER A 75 -19.33 1.72 -11.58
C SER A 75 -19.16 2.37 -10.22
N ASP A 76 -19.98 1.94 -9.26
CA ASP A 76 -19.73 2.24 -7.86
C ASP A 76 -18.31 1.84 -7.45
N LEU A 77 -17.72 2.64 -6.57
CA LEU A 77 -16.37 2.44 -6.06
C LEU A 77 -16.40 1.74 -4.70
N GLU A 78 -15.51 0.77 -4.53
CA GLU A 78 -15.21 0.15 -3.25
C GLU A 78 -13.90 0.69 -2.69
N ILE A 79 -13.97 1.31 -1.52
CA ILE A 79 -12.83 1.97 -0.89
C ILE A 79 -12.47 1.23 0.38
N TYR A 80 -11.19 0.91 0.56
CA TYR A 80 -10.71 0.32 1.80
C TYR A 80 -9.68 1.24 2.43
N ILE A 81 -9.71 1.33 3.76
CA ILE A 81 -8.85 2.18 4.56
C ILE A 81 -7.87 1.28 5.32
N GLY A 82 -6.58 1.58 5.20
CA GLY A 82 -5.49 0.87 5.87
C GLY A 82 -4.88 1.71 6.97
N ARG A 83 -4.71 1.14 8.16
CA ARG A 83 -4.06 1.79 9.29
C ARG A 83 -2.81 1.03 9.72
N ILE A 84 -1.72 1.77 9.91
CA ILE A 84 -0.48 1.20 10.44
C ILE A 84 -0.63 0.98 11.93
N GLY A 85 -0.26 -0.22 12.38
CA GLY A 85 -0.33 -0.63 13.77
C GLY A 85 0.48 -1.90 13.98
N GLY A 86 -0.05 -2.82 14.78
CA GLY A 86 0.57 -4.11 15.06
C GLY A 86 0.98 -4.28 16.51
N VAL A 87 1.71 -5.36 16.80
CA VAL A 87 2.21 -5.66 18.16
C VAL A 87 3.22 -4.61 18.60
N ASN A 88 4.00 -4.09 17.65
CA ASN A 88 4.99 -3.04 17.87
C ASN A 88 4.65 -1.82 16.99
N PRO A 89 3.64 -1.01 17.37
CA PRO A 89 3.25 0.14 16.58
C PRO A 89 4.37 1.20 16.54
N PRO A 90 4.35 2.12 15.54
CA PRO A 90 5.33 3.19 15.44
C PRO A 90 5.47 3.99 16.74
N LEU A 91 6.72 4.16 17.20
CA LEU A 91 7.04 4.80 18.49
C LEU A 91 7.02 6.34 18.46
N SER A 92 6.86 6.94 17.27
CA SER A 92 6.75 8.39 17.09
C SER A 92 6.06 8.76 15.78
N ASP A 93 5.56 9.99 15.68
CA ASP A 93 4.93 10.54 14.46
C ASP A 93 5.86 10.48 13.24
N LYS A 94 7.17 10.71 13.46
CA LYS A 94 8.17 10.60 12.39
C LYS A 94 8.24 9.17 11.85
N ILE A 95 8.36 8.17 12.73
CA ILE A 95 8.42 6.76 12.33
C ILE A 95 7.11 6.33 11.67
N TRP A 96 5.98 6.80 12.19
CA TRP A 96 4.66 6.53 11.62
C TRP A 96 4.54 7.09 10.19
N THR A 97 4.95 8.35 9.99
CA THR A 97 4.95 9.05 8.69
C THR A 97 5.83 8.33 7.67
N GLU A 98 7.08 8.01 8.06
CA GLU A 98 8.00 7.24 7.22
C GLU A 98 7.46 5.84 6.88
N SER A 99 6.66 5.25 7.77
CA SER A 99 6.05 3.94 7.54
C SER A 99 4.88 4.02 6.57
N ILE A 100 4.05 5.07 6.63
CA ILE A 100 2.99 5.32 5.63
C ILE A 100 3.60 5.54 4.26
N ASP A 101 4.60 6.41 4.17
CA ASP A 101 5.27 6.73 2.90
C ASP A 101 5.92 5.49 2.27
N CYS A 102 6.64 4.70 3.07
CA CYS A 102 7.27 3.46 2.63
C CYS A 102 6.23 2.43 2.17
N ALA A 103 5.16 2.23 2.94
CA ALA A 103 4.11 1.29 2.59
C ALA A 103 3.36 1.67 1.31
N GLU A 104 2.99 2.95 1.15
CA GLU A 104 2.34 3.45 -0.07
C GLU A 104 3.20 3.13 -1.30
N LYS A 105 4.48 3.51 -1.26
CA LYS A 105 5.42 3.30 -2.37
C LYS A 105 5.59 1.85 -2.73
N LEU A 106 5.80 0.98 -1.73
CA LEU A 106 6.03 -0.44 -1.97
C LEU A 106 4.77 -1.13 -2.51
N LEU A 107 3.58 -0.77 -2.01
CA LEU A 107 2.32 -1.30 -2.52
C LEU A 107 2.04 -0.83 -3.96
N ILE A 108 2.29 0.45 -4.27
CA ILE A 108 2.15 0.96 -5.64
C ILE A 108 3.13 0.27 -6.59
N TYR A 109 4.41 0.16 -6.20
CA TYR A 109 5.43 -0.52 -7.01
C TYR A 109 5.03 -1.96 -7.33
N PHE A 110 4.61 -2.72 -6.31
CA PHE A 110 4.26 -4.13 -6.48
C PHE A 110 2.94 -4.34 -7.23
N CYS A 111 1.92 -3.55 -6.93
CA CYS A 111 0.58 -3.75 -7.48
C CYS A 111 0.34 -3.00 -8.80
N SER A 112 1.16 -1.98 -9.09
CA SER A 112 1.09 -1.11 -10.27
C SER A 112 -0.34 -0.69 -10.66
N PRO A 113 -1.13 -0.04 -9.78
CA PRO A 113 -2.50 0.34 -10.10
C PRO A 113 -2.53 1.33 -11.28
N PRO A 114 -3.51 1.22 -12.19
CA PRO A 114 -3.51 1.95 -13.45
C PRO A 114 -3.64 3.48 -13.30
N TYR A 115 -4.19 3.98 -12.20
CA TYR A 115 -4.38 5.42 -11.98
C TYR A 115 -3.31 6.05 -11.09
N ASN A 116 -2.39 5.26 -10.54
CA ASN A 116 -1.19 5.81 -9.93
C ASN A 116 -0.26 6.28 -11.05
N SER A 117 0.26 7.50 -10.96
CA SER A 117 1.22 8.07 -11.95
C SER A 117 2.64 8.19 -11.41
N SER A 118 2.81 8.05 -10.10
CA SER A 118 4.09 8.09 -9.38
C SER A 118 4.38 6.73 -8.72
N ASN A 119 5.65 6.48 -8.39
CA ASN A 119 6.14 5.29 -7.67
C ASN A 119 5.93 3.92 -8.37
N ILE A 120 5.42 3.89 -9.61
CA ILE A 120 5.30 2.65 -10.39
C ILE A 120 6.66 2.07 -10.75
N ASN A 121 7.63 2.92 -11.12
CA ASN A 121 8.94 2.50 -11.62
C ASN A 121 10.07 2.62 -10.59
N ASN A 122 9.75 3.06 -9.37
CA ASN A 122 10.76 3.27 -8.34
C ASN A 122 10.11 3.06 -6.97
N SER A 123 10.44 1.94 -6.33
CA SER A 123 10.11 1.70 -4.93
C SER A 123 10.81 2.69 -4.01
N GLY A 124 11.97 3.25 -4.43
CA GLY A 124 12.91 4.08 -3.67
C GLY A 124 14.05 3.26 -3.05
N ASP A 125 14.93 3.88 -2.26
CA ASP A 125 16.01 3.18 -1.53
C ASP A 125 15.50 2.47 -0.26
N TYR A 126 14.44 1.68 -0.41
CA TYR A 126 13.78 0.98 0.69
C TYR A 126 14.21 -0.47 0.74
N LYS A 127 15.52 -0.69 0.93
CA LYS A 127 16.05 -2.01 1.25
C LYS A 127 15.52 -2.51 2.59
N ASP A 128 15.43 -3.83 2.72
CA ASP A 128 15.10 -4.51 3.98
C ASP A 128 13.75 -4.10 4.58
N LYS A 129 12.73 -3.96 3.72
CA LYS A 129 11.36 -3.63 4.12
C LYS A 129 10.41 -4.77 3.81
N VAL A 130 9.45 -4.96 4.71
CA VAL A 130 8.33 -5.87 4.55
C VAL A 130 7.06 -5.13 4.96
N VAL A 131 6.05 -5.15 4.10
CA VAL A 131 4.70 -4.67 4.41
C VAL A 131 3.77 -5.86 4.50
N LEU A 132 3.11 -6.00 5.64
CA LEU A 132 2.15 -7.05 5.93
C LEU A 132 0.73 -6.48 5.91
N ASN A 133 -0.13 -7.06 5.08
CA ASN A 133 -1.52 -6.62 4.90
C ASN A 133 -2.48 -7.59 5.60
N PHE A 134 -3.23 -7.08 6.58
CA PHE A 134 -4.21 -7.82 7.37
C PHE A 134 -5.63 -7.27 7.19
N GLY A 135 -6.61 -8.00 7.75
CA GLY A 135 -8.01 -7.60 7.69
C GLY A 135 -8.57 -7.65 6.27
N LYS A 136 -9.41 -6.68 5.91
CA LYS A 136 -10.10 -6.63 4.62
C LYS A 136 -9.23 -6.03 3.51
N LYS A 137 -8.09 -6.65 3.23
CA LYS A 137 -7.09 -6.19 2.24
C LYS A 137 -7.54 -6.28 0.76
N ASN A 138 -8.69 -6.89 0.49
CA ASN A 138 -9.15 -7.23 -0.86
C ASN A 138 -8.05 -7.96 -1.68
N ARG A 139 -7.65 -7.42 -2.84
CA ARG A 139 -6.69 -8.06 -3.75
C ARG A 139 -5.22 -7.80 -3.43
N LEU A 140 -4.88 -6.99 -2.43
CA LEU A 140 -3.48 -6.84 -2.02
C LEU A 140 -2.92 -8.20 -1.58
N PRO A 141 -1.65 -8.52 -1.86
CA PRO A 141 -1.01 -9.71 -1.31
C PRO A 141 -0.88 -9.59 0.22
N TYR A 142 -0.75 -10.73 0.91
CA TYR A 142 -0.51 -10.73 2.36
C TYR A 142 0.81 -10.06 2.73
N GLU A 143 1.81 -10.18 1.87
CA GLU A 143 3.15 -9.61 2.05
C GLU A 143 3.61 -8.98 0.74
N VAL A 144 4.23 -7.80 0.84
CA VAL A 144 5.15 -7.27 -0.18
C VAL A 144 6.48 -6.93 0.50
N SER A 145 7.60 -7.21 -0.17
CA SER A 145 8.92 -6.96 0.40
C SER A 145 9.96 -6.62 -0.67
N THR A 146 11.07 -6.03 -0.23
CA THR A 146 12.26 -5.75 -1.05
C THR A 146 13.41 -6.71 -0.76
N LEU A 147 13.15 -7.79 -0.03
CA LEU A 147 14.19 -8.73 0.41
C LEU A 147 14.82 -9.50 -0.76
N TYR A 148 14.09 -9.68 -1.87
CA TYR A 148 14.61 -10.40 -3.02
C TYR A 148 15.78 -9.67 -3.69
N ASP A 149 15.78 -8.34 -3.74
CA ASP A 149 16.89 -7.52 -4.28
C ASP A 149 18.22 -7.79 -3.57
N GLU A 150 18.13 -8.26 -2.31
CA GLU A 150 19.28 -8.54 -1.48
C GLU A 150 19.75 -10.00 -1.55
N SER A 151 19.01 -10.87 -2.24
CA SER A 151 19.43 -12.24 -2.49
C SER A 151 20.69 -12.29 -3.35
N GLU A 152 21.52 -13.29 -3.13
CA GLU A 152 22.74 -13.50 -3.93
C GLU A 152 22.42 -13.70 -5.42
N PHE A 153 21.26 -14.29 -5.73
CA PHE A 153 20.75 -14.42 -7.10
C PHE A 153 20.58 -13.06 -7.78
N TRP A 154 19.83 -12.14 -7.15
CA TRP A 154 19.57 -10.80 -7.71
C TRP A 154 20.79 -9.89 -7.67
N LYS A 155 21.78 -10.17 -6.79
CA LYS A 155 23.10 -9.52 -6.77
C LYS A 155 24.01 -9.93 -7.93
N GLY A 156 23.54 -10.77 -8.86
CA GLY A 156 24.31 -11.18 -10.04
C GLY A 156 25.49 -12.10 -9.70
N GLN A 157 25.51 -12.64 -8.47
CA GLN A 157 26.37 -13.76 -8.17
C GLN A 157 25.70 -14.95 -8.87
N ASN A 158 26.26 -15.42 -9.98
CA ASN A 158 25.71 -16.51 -10.80
C ASN A 158 25.83 -17.87 -10.05
N ILE A 159 25.21 -17.93 -8.87
CA ILE A 159 25.39 -18.96 -7.85
C ILE A 159 24.16 -19.85 -7.71
N TRP A 160 23.05 -19.51 -8.39
CA TRP A 160 21.88 -20.36 -8.37
C TRP A 160 22.21 -21.65 -9.10
N LYS A 161 22.18 -22.74 -8.34
CA LYS A 161 22.38 -24.10 -8.84
C LYS A 161 21.12 -24.87 -8.58
N GLN A 162 20.65 -25.58 -9.60
CA GLN A 162 19.59 -26.54 -9.43
C GLN A 162 20.05 -27.63 -8.47
N TYR A 163 19.19 -28.02 -7.52
CA TYR A 163 19.44 -29.20 -6.69
C TYR A 163 19.53 -30.43 -7.59
N THR A 164 20.59 -31.21 -7.41
CA THR A 164 20.77 -32.50 -8.06
C THR A 164 20.98 -33.54 -6.98
N GLU A 165 20.30 -34.68 -7.11
CA GLU A 165 20.46 -35.86 -6.23
C GLU A 165 21.88 -36.43 -6.27
#